data_AF-A0A9W6T3S8-F1
#
_entry.id   AF-A0A9W6T3S8-F1
#
_cell.length_a   1.000
_cell.length_b   1.000
_cell.length_c   1.000
_cell.angle_alpha   90.00
_cell.angle_beta   90.00
_cell.angle_gamma   90.00
#
_symmetry.space_group_name_H-M   'P 1'
#
loop_
_entity.id
_entity.type
_entity.pdbx_description
1 polymer ?
#
loop_
_entity_poly.entity_id
_entity_poly.type
_entity_poly.pdbx_seq_one_letter_code
_entity_poly.pdbx_strand_id
1 'polypeptide(L)'
;MITSMLPDNWIAVSIAYSHVSKSLLFTRYSHSLDPFTLQLPLTKSMSRMLGQNNFDFNDANDELVSIIQESKKTTSVEVTSTVKTSEDRAEWWGQRRALDSRLEKLLLNIESKWFGGFKGILGNTDIAKDEIESMKLKIGNIVTKSLSTMPHFNKVSGSFDSNDIDLYIIVLMLQLSMDDPRAAENVEDLTWISYALKSNLN
;
A
#
# COMPACT_ATOMS: atom_id res chain seq x y z
N MET A 1 -22.19 10.55 -12.42
CA MET A 1 -20.82 10.00 -12.31
C MET A 1 -20.94 8.66 -11.58
N ILE A 2 -20.14 7.62 -11.89
CA ILE A 2 -20.34 6.26 -11.32
C ILE A 2 -20.42 6.26 -9.77
N THR A 3 -19.76 7.22 -9.12
CA THR A 3 -19.78 7.44 -7.66
C THR A 3 -21.18 7.69 -7.08
N SER A 4 -22.10 8.33 -7.82
CA SER A 4 -23.46 8.62 -7.34
C SER A 4 -24.38 7.39 -7.32
N MET A 5 -23.91 6.25 -7.83
CA MET A 5 -24.63 4.96 -7.78
C MET A 5 -24.14 4.07 -6.63
N LEU A 6 -23.02 4.43 -5.97
CA LEU A 6 -22.49 3.68 -4.83
C LEU A 6 -23.25 4.08 -3.56
N PRO A 7 -23.62 3.11 -2.69
CA PRO A 7 -24.06 3.40 -1.34
C PRO A 7 -23.04 4.22 -0.56
N ASP A 8 -23.50 5.06 0.38
CA ASP A 8 -22.66 5.99 1.14
C ASP A 8 -21.55 5.30 1.94
N ASN A 9 -21.78 4.06 2.35
CA ASN A 9 -20.86 3.24 3.13
C ASN A 9 -20.01 2.27 2.29
N TRP A 10 -20.02 2.43 0.96
CA TRP A 10 -19.25 1.56 0.06
C TRP A 10 -18.07 2.30 -0.55
N ILE A 11 -16.96 1.56 -0.67
CA ILE A 11 -15.77 1.99 -1.39
C ILE A 11 -15.54 0.98 -2.49
N ALA A 12 -15.38 1.45 -3.71
CA ALA A 12 -14.86 0.63 -4.80
C ALA A 12 -13.41 1.00 -5.06
N VAL A 13 -12.52 0.01 -5.10
CA VAL A 13 -11.12 0.21 -5.46
C VAL A 13 -10.83 -0.61 -6.71
N SER A 14 -10.48 0.06 -7.79
CA SER A 14 -9.91 -0.55 -8.98
C SER A 14 -8.42 -0.73 -8.78
N ILE A 15 -7.90 -1.93 -9.03
CA ILE A 15 -6.48 -2.25 -8.97
C ILE A 15 -6.07 -2.79 -10.33
N ALA A 16 -5.07 -2.20 -10.96
CA ALA A 16 -4.54 -2.65 -12.24
C ALA A 16 -3.01 -2.64 -12.23
N TYR A 17 -2.39 -3.56 -12.96
CA TYR A 17 -0.95 -3.53 -13.21
C TYR A 17 -0.67 -3.07 -14.64
N SER A 18 0.18 -2.07 -14.79
CA SER A 18 0.65 -1.62 -16.09
C SER A 18 2.00 -2.25 -16.42
N HIS A 19 2.03 -3.11 -17.43
CA HIS A 19 3.28 -3.70 -17.93
C HIS A 19 4.22 -2.66 -18.55
N VAL A 20 3.69 -1.54 -19.06
CA VAL A 20 4.45 -0.47 -19.69
C VAL A 20 5.20 0.35 -18.64
N SER A 21 4.48 0.83 -17.62
CA SER A 21 5.07 1.66 -16.56
C SER A 21 5.60 0.86 -15.38
N LYS A 22 5.47 -0.48 -15.40
CA LYS A 22 5.85 -1.38 -14.30
C LYS A 22 5.30 -0.90 -12.94
N SER A 23 4.08 -0.40 -12.97
CA SER A 23 3.43 0.26 -11.83
C SER A 23 2.07 -0.36 -11.55
N LEU A 24 1.67 -0.38 -10.29
CA LEU A 24 0.29 -0.59 -9.88
C LEU A 24 -0.48 0.72 -9.97
N LEU A 25 -1.66 0.66 -10.58
CA LEU A 25 -2.61 1.75 -10.64
C LEU A 25 -3.77 1.42 -9.72
N PHE A 26 -4.09 2.35 -8.84
CA PHE A 26 -5.23 2.29 -7.96
C PHE A 26 -6.16 3.43 -8.30
N THR A 27 -7.45 3.14 -8.39
CA THR A 27 -8.49 4.19 -8.41
C THR A 27 -9.53 3.88 -7.36
N ARG A 28 -9.63 4.76 -6.36
CA ARG A 28 -10.60 4.68 -5.27
C ARG A 28 -11.81 5.54 -5.62
N TYR A 29 -12.99 4.95 -5.48
CA TYR A 29 -14.28 5.59 -5.68
C TYR A 29 -15.05 5.54 -4.35
N SER A 30 -15.65 6.66 -3.99
CA SER A 30 -16.52 6.77 -2.83
C SER A 30 -17.70 7.67 -3.17
N HIS A 31 -18.75 7.64 -2.35
CA HIS A 31 -19.90 8.53 -2.51
C HIS A 31 -19.55 9.98 -2.11
N SER A 32 -18.79 10.15 -1.02
CA SER A 32 -18.54 11.42 -0.35
C SER A 32 -17.33 12.20 -0.86
N LEU A 33 -16.39 11.52 -1.52
CA LEU A 33 -15.16 12.11 -2.07
C LEU A 33 -15.03 11.80 -3.56
N ASP A 34 -14.37 12.71 -4.28
CA ASP A 34 -14.05 12.52 -5.70
C ASP A 34 -13.22 11.24 -5.94
N PRO A 35 -13.18 10.70 -7.16
CA PRO A 35 -12.29 9.58 -7.44
C PRO A 35 -10.82 9.97 -7.26
N PHE A 36 -10.06 9.15 -6.52
CA PHE A 36 -8.63 9.33 -6.33
C PHE A 36 -7.84 8.26 -7.08
N THR A 37 -6.91 8.70 -7.93
CA THR A 37 -6.03 7.78 -8.67
C THR A 37 -4.59 7.89 -8.18
N LEU A 38 -3.97 6.75 -7.91
CA LEU A 38 -2.60 6.63 -7.46
C LEU A 38 -1.85 5.63 -8.35
N GLN A 39 -0.66 6.01 -8.80
CA GLN A 39 0.24 5.11 -9.52
C GLN A 39 1.48 4.84 -8.66
N LEU A 40 1.72 3.56 -8.36
CA LEU A 40 2.85 3.09 -7.56
C LEU A 40 3.82 2.27 -8.43
N PRO A 41 4.98 2.82 -8.79
CA PRO A 41 6.03 2.06 -9.47
C PRO A 41 6.56 0.92 -8.59
N LEU A 42 6.49 -0.32 -9.08
CA LEU A 42 7.00 -1.50 -8.35
C LEU A 42 8.52 -1.57 -8.34
N THR A 43 9.16 -0.96 -9.34
CA THR A 43 10.59 -0.69 -9.36
C THR A 43 10.87 0.55 -8.51
N LYS A 44 10.60 0.49 -7.19
CA LYS A 44 10.87 1.63 -6.30
C LYS A 44 12.34 2.02 -6.46
N SER A 45 12.59 3.24 -6.91
CA SER A 45 13.90 3.90 -6.89
C SER A 45 14.54 3.91 -5.48
N MET A 46 13.74 3.65 -4.44
CA MET A 46 14.17 3.48 -3.05
C MET A 46 14.98 2.18 -2.81
N SER A 47 14.70 1.08 -3.52
CA SER A 47 15.49 -0.15 -3.41
C SER A 47 16.92 0.04 -3.91
N ARG A 48 17.11 0.94 -4.90
CA ARG A 48 18.44 1.31 -5.43
C ARG A 48 19.32 2.03 -4.40
N MET A 49 18.75 2.76 -3.44
CA MET A 49 19.53 3.38 -2.36
C MET A 49 19.95 2.39 -1.26
N LEU A 50 19.22 1.28 -1.10
CA LEU A 50 19.42 0.31 -0.01
C LEU A 50 19.96 -1.06 -0.46
N GLY A 51 20.27 -1.24 -1.76
CA GLY A 51 20.87 -2.48 -2.28
C GLY A 51 19.99 -3.72 -2.15
N GLN A 52 18.68 -3.56 -1.93
CA GLN A 52 17.76 -4.69 -1.78
C GLN A 52 17.33 -5.24 -3.16
N ASN A 53 17.30 -6.57 -3.29
CA ASN A 53 16.79 -7.25 -4.48
C ASN A 53 15.40 -6.70 -4.84
N ASN A 54 15.26 -6.25 -6.09
CA ASN A 54 13.98 -5.85 -6.65
C ASN A 54 13.02 -7.04 -6.57
N PHE A 55 11.87 -6.84 -5.95
CA PHE A 55 10.77 -7.81 -5.90
C PHE A 55 9.66 -7.25 -6.78
N ASP A 56 9.66 -7.66 -8.04
CA ASP A 56 8.76 -7.12 -9.06
C ASP A 56 7.47 -7.95 -9.20
N PHE A 57 6.59 -7.52 -10.12
CA PHE A 57 5.31 -8.19 -10.35
C PHE A 57 5.47 -9.65 -10.80
N ASN A 58 6.45 -9.93 -11.65
CA ASN A 58 6.65 -11.27 -12.19
C ASN A 58 7.15 -12.20 -11.08
N ASP A 59 8.09 -11.73 -10.24
CA ASP A 59 8.58 -12.49 -9.09
C ASP A 59 7.42 -12.90 -8.16
N ALA A 60 6.52 -11.96 -7.87
CA ALA A 60 5.36 -12.21 -7.02
C ALA A 60 4.34 -13.16 -7.67
N ASN A 61 4.08 -12.97 -8.97
CA ASN A 61 3.15 -13.80 -9.72
C ASN A 61 3.64 -15.24 -9.85
N ASP A 62 4.93 -15.43 -10.13
CA ASP A 62 5.54 -16.76 -10.28
C ASP A 62 5.52 -17.53 -8.96
N GLU A 63 5.84 -16.88 -7.83
CA GLU A 63 5.74 -17.51 -6.51
C GLU A 63 4.28 -17.84 -6.15
N LEU A 64 3.32 -16.94 -6.44
CA LEU A 64 1.91 -17.21 -6.20
C LEU A 64 1.40 -18.41 -7.00
N VAL A 65 1.73 -18.46 -8.30
CA VAL A 65 1.37 -19.57 -9.19
C VAL A 65 2.00 -20.87 -8.69
N SER A 66 3.26 -20.84 -8.27
CA SER A 66 3.97 -21.98 -7.68
C SER A 66 3.27 -22.50 -6.42
N ILE A 67 2.95 -21.63 -5.47
CA ILE A 67 2.20 -21.98 -4.24
C ILE A 67 0.84 -22.60 -4.58
N ILE A 68 0.10 -22.02 -5.53
CA ILE A 68 -1.21 -22.55 -5.96
C ILE A 68 -1.07 -23.94 -6.57
N GLN A 69 -0.08 -24.14 -7.45
CA GLN A 69 0.17 -25.43 -8.10
C GLN A 69 0.57 -26.51 -7.08
N GLU A 70 1.49 -26.19 -6.18
CA GLU A 70 1.90 -27.11 -5.11
C GLU A 70 0.73 -27.42 -4.16
N SER A 71 -0.03 -26.40 -3.74
CA SER A 71 -1.22 -26.60 -2.90
C SER A 71 -2.25 -27.50 -3.57
N LYS A 72 -2.53 -27.28 -4.86
CA LYS A 72 -3.41 -28.13 -5.67
C LYS A 72 -2.89 -29.56 -5.78
N LYS A 73 -1.58 -29.76 -5.90
CA LYS A 73 -0.97 -31.10 -5.91
C LYS A 73 -1.18 -31.81 -4.57
N THR A 74 -0.99 -31.11 -3.44
CA THR A 74 -1.19 -31.73 -2.11
C THR A 74 -2.64 -32.16 -1.85
N THR A 75 -3.62 -31.57 -2.53
CA THR A 75 -5.05 -31.92 -2.40
C THR A 75 -5.54 -32.90 -3.46
N SER A 76 -4.68 -33.35 -4.37
CA SER A 76 -5.08 -34.30 -5.41
C SER A 76 -5.39 -35.67 -4.81
N VAL A 77 -6.25 -36.45 -5.50
CA VAL A 77 -6.56 -37.82 -5.12
C VAL A 77 -5.31 -38.70 -5.11
N GLU A 78 -4.39 -38.46 -6.06
CA GLU A 78 -3.12 -39.18 -6.16
C GLU A 78 -2.27 -39.05 -4.89
N VAL A 79 -2.25 -37.87 -4.25
CA VAL A 79 -1.51 -37.65 -3.01
C VAL A 79 -2.34 -38.08 -1.79
N THR A 80 -3.59 -37.66 -1.71
CA THR A 80 -4.42 -37.92 -0.52
C THR A 80 -4.73 -39.40 -0.31
N SER A 81 -4.81 -40.20 -1.38
CA SER A 81 -5.02 -41.65 -1.29
C SER A 81 -3.80 -42.44 -0.75
N THR A 82 -2.60 -41.85 -0.76
CA THR A 82 -1.39 -42.47 -0.20
C THR A 82 -1.20 -42.15 1.28
N VAL A 83 -1.86 -41.11 1.79
CA VAL A 83 -1.81 -40.70 3.21
C VAL A 83 -2.65 -41.67 4.06
N LYS A 84 -2.01 -42.67 4.68
CA LYS A 84 -2.71 -43.72 5.44
C LYS A 84 -2.28 -43.78 6.90
N THR A 85 -0.99 -43.60 7.16
CA THR A 85 -0.39 -43.69 8.48
C THR A 85 -0.47 -42.37 9.25
N SER A 86 -0.11 -42.39 10.53
CA SER A 86 -0.03 -41.15 11.31
C SER A 86 1.12 -40.28 10.86
N GLU A 87 2.21 -40.92 10.44
CA GLU A 87 3.42 -40.33 9.90
C GLU A 87 3.11 -39.64 8.56
N ASP A 88 2.38 -40.30 7.65
CA ASP A 88 1.98 -39.70 6.36
C ASP A 88 1.11 -38.45 6.58
N ARG A 89 0.19 -38.51 7.57
CA ARG A 89 -0.65 -37.36 7.92
C ARG A 89 0.20 -36.21 8.47
N ALA A 90 1.16 -36.51 9.33
CA ALA A 90 2.05 -35.51 9.89
C ALA A 90 2.89 -34.82 8.80
N GLU A 91 3.41 -35.59 7.84
CA GLU A 91 4.15 -35.06 6.70
C GLU A 91 3.27 -34.19 5.80
N TRP A 92 2.08 -34.69 5.42
CA TRP A 92 1.12 -33.95 4.60
C TRP A 92 0.72 -32.61 5.23
N TRP A 93 0.40 -32.61 6.53
CA TRP A 93 0.14 -31.37 7.27
C TRP A 93 1.38 -30.47 7.37
N GLY A 94 2.58 -31.05 7.47
CA GLY A 94 3.84 -30.31 7.43
C GLY A 94 4.02 -29.55 6.12
N GLN A 95 3.79 -30.20 4.99
CA GLN A 95 3.86 -29.58 3.66
C GLN A 95 2.84 -28.45 3.52
N ARG A 96 1.59 -28.66 3.94
CA ARG A 96 0.54 -27.63 3.86
C ARG A 96 0.80 -26.44 4.78
N ARG A 97 1.35 -26.65 5.98
CA ARG A 97 1.81 -25.57 6.86
C ARG A 97 2.98 -24.78 6.27
N ALA A 98 3.89 -25.46 5.56
CA ALA A 98 4.98 -24.77 4.87
C ALA A 98 4.45 -23.89 3.71
N LEU A 99 3.45 -24.37 2.96
CA LEU A 99 2.78 -23.58 1.91
C LEU A 99 2.04 -22.36 2.48
N ASP A 100 1.34 -22.54 3.60
CA ASP A 100 0.66 -21.46 4.32
C ASP A 100 1.64 -20.34 4.73
N SER A 101 2.78 -20.71 5.34
CA SER A 101 3.83 -19.75 5.70
C SER A 101 4.50 -19.10 4.48
N ARG A 102 4.62 -19.81 3.35
CA ARG A 102 5.11 -19.21 2.09
C ARG A 102 4.16 -18.15 1.57
N LEU A 103 2.85 -18.44 1.56
CA LEU A 103 1.84 -17.50 1.12
C LEU A 103 1.79 -16.27 2.04
N GLU A 104 1.84 -16.46 3.35
CA GLU A 104 1.93 -15.37 4.33
C GLU A 104 3.11 -14.45 4.02
N LYS A 105 4.31 -15.01 3.84
CA LYS A 105 5.52 -14.23 3.51
C LYS A 105 5.39 -13.49 2.19
N LEU A 106 4.79 -14.11 1.17
CA LEU A 106 4.54 -13.48 -0.13
C LEU A 106 3.63 -12.25 0.03
N LEU A 107 2.52 -12.41 0.76
CA LEU A 107 1.55 -11.32 0.98
C LEU A 107 2.14 -10.19 1.83
N LEU A 108 2.94 -10.50 2.86
CA LEU A 108 3.66 -9.51 3.65
C LEU A 108 4.69 -8.73 2.80
N ASN A 109 5.36 -9.40 1.86
CA ASN A 109 6.27 -8.75 0.91
C ASN A 109 5.50 -7.83 -0.04
N ILE A 110 4.34 -8.26 -0.55
CA ILE A 110 3.48 -7.42 -1.39
C ILE A 110 3.00 -6.19 -0.60
N GLU A 111 2.46 -6.37 0.61
CA GLU A 111 2.02 -5.27 1.47
C GLU A 111 3.15 -4.26 1.71
N SER A 112 4.31 -4.76 2.14
CA SER A 112 5.42 -3.91 2.57
C SER A 112 6.15 -3.22 1.42
N LYS A 113 6.44 -3.95 0.34
CA LYS A 113 7.27 -3.44 -0.76
C LYS A 113 6.45 -2.67 -1.79
N TRP A 114 5.20 -3.05 -2.02
CA TRP A 114 4.37 -2.43 -3.05
C TRP A 114 3.45 -1.35 -2.50
N PHE A 115 2.74 -1.64 -1.41
CA PHE A 115 1.82 -0.67 -0.81
C PHE A 115 2.55 0.29 0.13
N GLY A 116 3.36 -0.22 1.06
CA GLY A 116 4.07 0.61 2.05
C GLY A 116 3.13 1.61 2.73
N GLY A 117 3.50 2.89 2.68
CA GLY A 117 2.68 3.99 3.20
C GLY A 117 1.30 4.18 2.56
N PHE A 118 1.05 3.59 1.40
CA PHE A 118 -0.19 3.76 0.63
C PHE A 118 -1.25 2.71 0.94
N LYS A 119 -1.00 1.78 1.86
CA LYS A 119 -1.97 0.73 2.21
C LYS A 119 -3.31 1.25 2.72
N GLY A 120 -3.35 2.50 3.22
CA GLY A 120 -4.59 3.20 3.56
C GLY A 120 -5.59 3.26 2.40
N ILE A 121 -5.15 3.14 1.15
CA ILE A 121 -6.05 3.18 -0.02
C ILE A 121 -7.13 2.09 -0.01
N LEU A 122 -6.89 0.99 0.70
CA LEU A 122 -7.83 -0.11 0.92
C LEU A 122 -8.63 0.02 2.22
N GLY A 123 -8.35 1.01 3.05
CA GLY A 123 -9.01 1.24 4.34
C GLY A 123 -10.40 1.87 4.21
N ASN A 124 -11.18 1.80 5.29
CA ASN A 124 -12.55 2.33 5.33
C ASN A 124 -12.62 3.88 5.32
N THR A 125 -13.71 4.45 4.79
CA THR A 125 -13.94 5.89 4.56
C THR A 125 -14.69 6.59 5.69
N ASP A 126 -15.03 5.91 6.79
CA ASP A 126 -15.75 6.51 7.92
C ASP A 126 -14.85 7.43 8.76
N ILE A 127 -14.14 8.34 8.11
CA ILE A 127 -13.36 9.40 8.74
C ILE A 127 -14.24 10.64 8.79
N ALA A 128 -14.50 11.15 9.99
CA ALA A 128 -15.30 12.35 10.14
C ALA A 128 -14.58 13.56 9.54
N LYS A 129 -15.32 14.48 8.92
CA LYS A 129 -14.76 15.71 8.33
C LYS A 129 -13.93 16.49 9.35
N ASP A 130 -14.39 16.55 10.60
CA ASP A 130 -13.70 17.21 11.70
C ASP A 130 -12.32 16.59 12.00
N GLU A 131 -12.16 15.28 11.84
CA GLU A 131 -10.88 14.59 12.02
C GLU A 131 -9.90 14.94 10.90
N ILE A 132 -10.40 15.00 9.65
CA ILE A 132 -9.61 15.41 8.50
C ILE A 132 -9.14 16.86 8.67
N GLU A 133 -10.03 17.77 9.05
CA GLU A 133 -9.70 19.19 9.28
C GLU A 133 -8.70 19.35 10.44
N SER A 134 -8.92 18.64 11.55
CA SER A 134 -8.00 18.62 12.69
C SER A 134 -6.61 18.10 12.31
N MET A 135 -6.54 17.03 11.52
CA MET A 135 -5.27 16.50 11.04
C MET A 135 -4.59 17.46 10.07
N LYS A 136 -5.34 18.06 9.13
CA LYS A 136 -4.83 19.06 8.19
C LYS A 136 -4.14 20.20 8.91
N LEU A 137 -4.78 20.74 9.95
CA LEU A 137 -4.24 21.83 10.76
C LEU A 137 -2.98 21.40 11.52
N LYS A 138 -2.98 20.20 12.11
CA LYS A 138 -1.81 19.65 12.83
C LYS A 138 -0.61 19.42 11.89
N ILE A 139 -0.82 18.80 10.73
CA ILE A 139 0.24 18.60 9.73
C ILE A 139 0.73 19.96 9.23
N GLY A 140 -0.18 20.88 8.94
CA GLY A 140 0.17 22.24 8.51
C GLY A 140 1.11 22.95 9.48
N ASN A 141 0.82 22.85 10.79
CA ASN A 141 1.67 23.40 11.84
C ASN A 141 3.04 22.70 11.93
N ILE A 142 3.08 21.37 11.79
CA ILE A 142 4.33 20.60 11.79
C ILE A 142 5.22 21.02 10.60
N VAL A 143 4.64 21.10 9.39
CA VAL A 143 5.39 21.50 8.19
C VAL A 143 5.89 22.94 8.33
N THR A 144 5.03 23.87 8.76
CA THR A 144 5.40 25.28 8.96
C THR A 144 6.54 25.42 9.97
N LYS A 145 6.48 24.71 11.10
CA LYS A 145 7.54 24.71 12.10
C LYS A 145 8.84 24.12 11.56
N SER A 146 8.78 23.00 10.85
CA SER A 146 9.96 22.37 10.24
C SER A 146 10.62 23.27 9.20
N LEU A 147 9.84 23.94 8.34
CA LEU A 147 10.35 24.90 7.35
C LEU A 147 10.98 26.12 8.01
N SER A 148 10.36 26.67 9.06
CA SER A 148 10.90 27.82 9.78
C SER A 148 12.26 27.55 10.43
N THR A 149 12.55 26.28 10.74
CA THR A 149 13.81 25.82 11.32
C THR A 149 14.90 25.59 10.25
N MET A 150 14.57 25.70 8.95
CA MET A 150 15.50 25.54 7.82
C MET A 150 15.68 26.85 7.03
N PRO A 151 16.69 27.69 7.38
CA PRO A 151 16.87 29.03 6.82
C PRO A 151 17.06 29.08 5.30
N HIS A 152 17.57 27.99 4.70
CA HIS A 152 17.77 27.89 3.25
C HIS A 152 16.46 27.77 2.45
N PHE A 153 15.38 27.25 3.05
CA PHE A 153 14.06 27.14 2.42
C PHE A 153 13.20 28.40 2.58
N ASN A 154 13.45 29.20 3.62
CA ASN A 154 12.73 30.46 3.89
C ASN A 154 12.81 31.50 2.75
N LYS A 155 13.78 31.37 1.82
CA LYS A 155 13.91 32.26 0.64
C LYS A 155 13.12 31.81 -0.59
N VAL A 156 12.70 30.54 -0.63
CA VAL A 156 12.05 29.92 -1.81
C VAL A 156 10.56 29.68 -1.57
N SER A 157 10.14 29.47 -0.32
CA SER A 157 8.73 29.29 0.00
C SER A 157 8.02 30.63 0.10
N GLY A 158 7.14 30.93 -0.85
CA GLY A 158 5.92 31.65 -0.49
C GLY A 158 5.25 30.94 0.70
N SER A 159 4.51 31.66 1.54
CA SER A 159 3.81 31.12 2.71
C SER A 159 3.18 29.77 2.40
N PHE A 160 3.71 28.68 2.98
CA PHE A 160 3.10 27.36 2.87
C PHE A 160 1.68 27.44 3.46
N ASP A 161 0.66 27.21 2.66
CA ASP A 161 -0.70 27.07 3.17
C ASP A 161 -0.97 25.58 3.43
N SER A 162 -1.51 25.28 4.61
CA SER A 162 -2.05 23.95 4.92
C SER A 162 -3.07 23.46 3.88
N ASN A 163 -3.70 24.36 3.12
CA ASN A 163 -4.57 24.04 2.00
C ASN A 163 -3.85 23.44 0.79
N ASP A 164 -2.53 23.57 0.71
CA ASP A 164 -1.71 22.97 -0.36
C ASP A 164 -1.42 21.48 -0.13
N ILE A 165 -1.88 20.90 0.97
CA ILE A 165 -1.78 19.47 1.26
C ILE A 165 -2.99 18.77 0.63
N ASP A 166 -2.71 17.81 -0.25
CA ASP A 166 -3.74 16.99 -0.90
C ASP A 166 -4.57 16.25 0.17
N LEU A 167 -5.89 16.38 0.08
CA LEU A 167 -6.86 15.75 0.99
C LEU A 167 -6.67 14.24 1.08
N TYR A 168 -6.32 13.58 -0.03
CA TYR A 168 -6.12 12.13 -0.05
C TYR A 168 -4.88 11.71 0.71
N ILE A 169 -3.83 12.53 0.77
CA ILE A 169 -2.66 12.22 1.59
C ILE A 169 -3.04 12.21 3.06
N ILE A 170 -3.86 13.17 3.50
CA ILE A 170 -4.36 13.25 4.88
C ILE A 170 -5.23 12.02 5.18
N VAL A 171 -6.15 11.68 4.28
CA VAL A 171 -6.99 10.47 4.41
C VAL A 171 -6.14 9.21 4.51
N LEU A 172 -5.13 9.04 3.64
CA LEU A 172 -4.23 7.89 3.69
C LEU A 172 -3.45 7.83 5.01
N MET A 173 -2.96 8.97 5.52
CA MET A 173 -2.26 9.03 6.80
C MET A 173 -3.17 8.66 7.98
N LEU A 174 -4.44 9.09 8.00
CA LEU A 174 -5.41 8.71 9.06
C LEU A 174 -5.70 7.21 9.07
N GLN A 175 -5.56 6.56 7.92
CA GLN A 175 -5.81 5.13 7.77
C GLN A 175 -4.58 4.27 8.11
N LEU A 176 -3.42 4.87 8.41
CA LEU A 176 -2.25 4.14 8.86
C LEU A 176 -2.39 3.79 10.35
N SER A 177 -2.11 2.53 10.68
CA SER A 177 -2.00 2.10 12.07
C SER A 177 -0.70 2.62 12.67
N MET A 178 -0.80 3.32 13.80
CA MET A 178 0.36 3.78 14.58
C MET A 178 1.03 2.65 15.38
N ASP A 179 0.34 1.51 15.53
CA ASP A 179 0.89 0.31 16.17
C ASP A 179 1.75 -0.53 15.20
N ASP A 180 1.79 -0.16 13.91
CA ASP A 180 2.67 -0.78 12.92
C ASP A 180 4.13 -0.42 13.23
N PRO A 181 5.03 -1.40 13.41
CA PRO A 181 6.47 -1.14 13.58
C PRO A 181 7.09 -0.30 12.45
N ARG A 182 6.46 -0.27 11.28
CA ARG A 182 6.86 0.50 10.10
C ARG A 182 6.10 1.80 9.93
N ALA A 183 5.36 2.26 10.94
CA ALA A 183 4.57 3.50 10.85
C ALA A 183 5.43 4.70 10.39
N ALA A 184 6.68 4.80 10.85
CA ALA A 184 7.61 5.85 10.42
C ALA A 184 7.94 5.77 8.91
N GLU A 185 8.29 4.58 8.41
CA GLU A 185 8.57 4.35 6.98
C GLU A 185 7.34 4.63 6.12
N ASN A 186 6.16 4.21 6.59
CA ASN A 186 4.88 4.43 5.92
C ASN A 186 4.55 5.93 5.81
N VAL A 187 4.80 6.70 6.87
CA VAL A 187 4.60 8.16 6.84
C VAL A 187 5.62 8.81 5.91
N GLU A 188 6.88 8.36 5.92
CA GLU A 188 7.93 8.88 5.03
C GLU A 188 7.56 8.69 3.55
N ASP A 189 7.10 7.50 3.17
CA ASP A 189 6.60 7.17 1.84
C ASP A 189 5.54 8.17 1.34
N LEU A 190 4.58 8.54 2.19
CA LEU A 190 3.52 9.50 1.87
C LEU A 190 4.07 10.92 1.66
N THR A 191 5.07 11.32 2.44
CA THR A 191 5.70 12.65 2.30
C THR A 191 6.50 12.77 0.99
N TRP A 192 7.22 11.72 0.58
CA TRP A 192 7.99 11.72 -0.67
C TRP A 192 7.12 11.88 -1.91
N ILE A 193 5.97 11.19 -1.97
CA ILE A 193 5.06 11.32 -3.13
C ILE A 193 4.45 12.72 -3.20
N SER A 194 4.13 13.35 -2.07
CA SER A 194 3.66 14.74 -2.06
C SER A 194 4.65 15.71 -2.73
N TYR A 195 5.95 15.48 -2.50
CA TYR A 195 7.03 16.25 -3.11
C TYR A 195 7.19 15.92 -4.60
N ALA A 196 7.20 14.63 -4.96
CA ALA A 196 7.36 14.16 -6.33
C ALA A 196 6.21 14.61 -7.26
N LEU A 197 4.97 14.66 -6.75
CA LEU A 197 3.81 15.16 -7.48
C LEU A 197 3.91 16.67 -7.74
N LYS A 198 4.38 17.45 -6.75
CA LYS A 198 4.59 18.90 -6.91
C LYS A 198 5.77 19.23 -7.84
N SER A 199 6.83 18.42 -7.86
CA SER A 199 7.99 18.66 -8.75
C SER A 199 7.72 18.35 -10.23
N ASN A 200 6.76 17.47 -10.55
CA ASN A 200 6.38 17.15 -11.94
C ASN A 200 5.39 18.17 -12.55
N LEU A 201 4.95 19.17 -11.78
CA LEU A 201 4.10 20.27 -12.22
C LEU A 201 4.88 21.53 -12.62
N ASN A 202 6.22 21.52 -12.53
CA ASN A 202 7.11 22.62 -12.92
C ASN A 202 8.01 22.23 -14.10
#